data_AF-A0A078HPH4-F1
#
_entry.id   AF-A0A078HPH4-F1
#
_cell.length_a   1.000
_cell.length_b   1.000
_cell.length_c   1.000
_cell.angle_alpha   90.00
_cell.angle_beta   90.00
_cell.angle_gamma   90.00
#
_symmetry.space_group_name_H-M   'P 1'
#
loop_
_entity.id
_entity.type
_entity.pdbx_description
1 polymer ?
#
loop_
_entity_poly.entity_id
_entity_poly.type
_entity_poly.pdbx_seq_one_letter_code
_entity_poly.pdbx_strand_id
1 'polypeptide(L)'
;MSNSSFSNQNQALGRKVEKMSTQLGAEVAVITYRRDGECYEHASPSVSAVLDRFYDPAPEPIIAIHKQLALLNVDKLTLAEINDLETRLMGVATDIQARLG
;
A
#
# COMPACT_ATOMS: atom_id res chain seq x y z
N MET A 1 9.23 18.96 15.56
CA MET A 1 9.69 18.84 14.15
C MET A 1 9.53 20.20 13.50
N SER A 2 10.55 20.72 12.82
CA SER A 2 10.44 21.99 12.09
C SER A 2 9.75 21.78 10.74
N ASN A 3 9.08 22.82 10.23
CA ASN A 3 8.48 22.80 8.89
C ASN A 3 9.51 22.49 7.79
N SER A 4 10.75 22.93 7.97
CA SER A 4 11.87 22.62 7.06
C SER A 4 12.24 21.14 7.04
N SER A 5 12.20 20.44 8.18
CA SER A 5 12.43 18.99 8.22
C SER A 5 11.36 18.22 7.48
N PHE A 6 10.08 18.60 7.63
CA PHE A 6 8.98 17.95 6.93
C PHE A 6 9.10 18.14 5.41
N SER A 7 9.33 19.37 4.95
CA SER A 7 9.46 19.66 3.52
C SER A 7 10.58 18.84 2.85
N ASN A 8 11.72 18.69 3.52
CA ASN A 8 12.83 17.91 3.00
C ASN A 8 12.48 16.41 2.88
N GLN A 9 11.77 15.86 3.87
CA GLN A 9 11.33 14.46 3.85
C GLN A 9 10.24 14.24 2.79
N ASN A 10 9.30 15.17 2.66
CA ASN A 10 8.26 15.11 1.63
C ASN A 10 8.86 15.13 0.22
N GLN A 11 9.88 15.97 -0.02
CA GLN A 11 10.59 15.98 -1.30
C GLN A 11 11.39 14.67 -1.54
N ALA A 12 11.99 14.11 -0.49
CA ALA A 12 12.68 12.82 -0.59
C ALA A 12 11.71 11.67 -0.91
N LEU A 13 10.47 11.71 -0.42
CA LEU A 13 9.42 10.77 -0.82
C LEU A 13 9.07 10.90 -2.30
N GLY A 14 8.88 12.13 -2.80
CA GLY A 14 8.63 12.37 -4.22
C GLY A 14 9.71 11.78 -5.13
N ARG A 15 10.99 11.98 -4.79
CA ARG A 15 12.12 11.35 -5.52
C ARG A 15 12.08 9.83 -5.52
N LYS A 16 11.63 9.21 -4.43
CA LYS A 16 11.46 7.75 -4.36
C LYS A 16 10.32 7.27 -5.24
N VAL A 17 9.19 7.98 -5.24
CA VAL A 17 8.05 7.66 -6.12
C VAL A 17 8.48 7.74 -7.58
N GLU A 18 9.17 8.82 -7.97
CA GLU A 18 9.72 8.99 -9.32
C GLU A 18 10.68 7.87 -9.68
N LYS A 19 11.58 7.46 -8.77
CA LYS A 19 12.47 6.33 -9.01
C LYS A 19 11.70 5.02 -9.25
N MET A 20 10.71 4.72 -8.40
CA MET A 20 9.88 3.52 -8.52
C MET A 20 9.11 3.50 -9.85
N SER A 21 8.55 4.63 -10.25
CA SER A 21 7.78 4.71 -11.49
C SER A 21 8.66 4.65 -12.73
N THR A 22 9.70 5.48 -12.79
CA THR A 22 10.53 5.62 -14.00
C THR A 22 11.49 4.45 -14.21
N GLN A 23 12.08 3.91 -13.13
CA GLN A 23 13.11 2.87 -13.26
C GLN A 23 12.54 1.47 -13.17
N LEU A 24 11.46 1.27 -12.40
CA LEU A 24 10.89 -0.05 -12.14
C LEU A 24 9.52 -0.24 -12.79
N GLY A 25 8.99 0.77 -13.47
CA GLY A 25 7.67 0.70 -14.11
C GLY A 25 6.52 0.55 -13.12
N ALA A 26 6.74 0.90 -11.85
CA ALA A 26 5.75 0.69 -10.80
C ALA A 26 4.73 1.84 -10.77
N GLU A 27 3.45 1.50 -10.62
CA GLU A 27 2.43 2.48 -10.26
C GLU A 27 2.41 2.66 -8.75
N VAL A 28 2.55 3.90 -8.30
CA VAL A 28 2.76 4.22 -6.88
C VAL A 28 2.01 5.51 -6.55
N ALA A 29 1.37 5.55 -5.38
CA ALA A 29 0.81 6.76 -4.78
C ALA A 29 1.20 6.84 -3.31
N VAL A 30 1.63 8.02 -2.87
CA VAL A 30 1.94 8.36 -1.48
C VAL A 30 1.16 9.61 -1.11
N ILE A 31 0.27 9.48 -0.12
CA ILE A 31 -0.53 10.58 0.43
C ILE A 31 -0.04 10.83 1.86
N THR A 32 0.33 12.08 2.16
CA THR A 32 0.81 12.48 3.49
C THR A 32 -0.01 13.65 4.00
N TYR A 33 -0.65 13.48 5.15
CA TYR A 33 -1.28 14.58 5.88
C TYR A 33 -0.32 15.10 6.94
N ARG A 34 -0.01 16.40 6.88
CA ARG A 34 0.68 17.08 7.96
C ARG A 34 -0.31 17.34 9.11
N ARG A 35 0.21 17.52 10.34
CA ARG A 35 -0.62 17.66 11.55
C ARG A 35 -1.63 18.83 11.48
N ASP A 36 -1.34 19.84 10.69
CA ASP A 36 -2.23 20.99 10.43
C ASP A 36 -3.29 20.71 9.35
N GLY A 37 -3.36 19.49 8.83
CA GLY A 37 -4.36 19.06 7.85
C GLY A 37 -3.95 19.26 6.39
N GLU A 38 -2.79 19.86 6.13
CA GLU A 38 -2.31 20.03 4.75
C GLU A 38 -1.96 18.68 4.12
N CYS A 39 -2.50 18.42 2.93
CA CYS A 39 -2.28 17.20 2.17
C CYS A 39 -1.14 17.38 1.17
N TYR A 40 -0.25 16.38 1.10
CA TYR A 40 0.82 16.30 0.12
C TYR A 40 0.74 14.95 -0.59
N GLU A 41 0.83 14.99 -1.92
CA GLU A 41 0.62 13.82 -2.76
C GLU A 41 1.78 13.67 -3.75
N HIS A 42 2.30 12.45 -3.86
CA HIS A 42 3.25 12.05 -4.90
C HIS A 42 2.71 10.78 -5.54
N ALA A 43 2.47 10.80 -6.85
CA ALA A 43 1.95 9.62 -7.53
C ALA A 43 2.39 9.52 -8.98
N SER A 44 2.35 8.30 -9.49
CA SER A 44 2.49 7.97 -10.90
C SER A 44 1.60 6.76 -11.21
N PRO A 45 0.68 6.85 -12.21
CA PRO A 45 0.42 8.00 -13.07
C PRO A 45 -0.39 9.13 -12.38
N SER A 46 -1.28 8.81 -11.45
CA SER A 46 -1.98 9.76 -10.58
C SER A 46 -2.46 9.05 -9.31
N VAL A 47 -2.79 9.79 -8.25
CA VAL A 47 -3.37 9.20 -7.03
C VAL A 47 -4.67 8.48 -7.34
N SER A 48 -5.57 9.11 -8.12
CA SER A 48 -6.86 8.52 -8.46
C SER A 48 -6.72 7.19 -9.19
N ALA A 49 -5.86 7.10 -10.22
CA ALA A 49 -5.70 5.89 -11.01
C ALA A 49 -5.13 4.73 -10.17
N VAL A 50 -4.19 5.03 -9.27
CA VAL A 50 -3.64 4.04 -8.35
C VAL A 50 -4.71 3.59 -7.34
N LEU A 51 -5.50 4.53 -6.80
CA LEU A 51 -6.59 4.20 -5.88
C LEU A 51 -7.71 3.41 -6.57
N ASP A 52 -8.08 3.73 -7.80
CA ASP A 52 -9.13 3.00 -8.54
C ASP A 52 -8.73 1.52 -8.70
N ARG A 53 -7.48 1.24 -9.06
CA ARG A 53 -6.95 -0.13 -9.12
C ARG A 53 -6.81 -0.77 -7.75
N PHE A 54 -6.39 0.00 -6.75
CA PHE A 54 -6.30 -0.51 -5.39
C PHE A 54 -7.68 -0.89 -4.85
N TYR A 55 -8.71 -0.10 -5.12
CA TYR A 55 -10.08 -0.34 -4.66
C TYR A 55 -10.87 -1.30 -5.54
N ASP A 56 -10.35 -1.66 -6.72
CA ASP A 56 -10.95 -2.67 -7.61
C ASP A 56 -11.40 -3.90 -6.81
N PRO A 57 -12.68 -4.31 -6.92
CA PRO A 57 -13.22 -5.48 -6.24
C PRO A 57 -12.76 -6.82 -6.86
N ALA A 58 -12.17 -6.83 -8.05
CA ALA A 58 -11.63 -8.03 -8.70
C ALA A 58 -10.13 -7.93 -9.02
N PRO A 59 -9.26 -7.64 -8.03
CA PRO A 59 -7.83 -7.50 -8.27
C PRO A 59 -7.18 -8.86 -8.52
N GLU A 60 -6.05 -8.88 -9.24
CA GLU A 60 -5.24 -10.09 -9.34
C GLU A 60 -4.86 -10.62 -7.93
N PRO A 61 -4.71 -11.95 -7.73
CA PRO A 61 -4.54 -12.54 -6.41
C PRO A 61 -3.42 -11.91 -5.56
N ILE A 62 -2.29 -11.53 -6.19
CA ILE A 62 -1.17 -10.89 -5.48
C ILE A 62 -1.49 -9.48 -5.00
N ILE A 63 -2.30 -8.74 -5.76
CA ILE A 63 -2.78 -7.40 -5.43
C ILE A 63 -3.84 -7.51 -4.31
N ALA A 64 -4.71 -8.52 -4.37
CA ALA A 64 -5.68 -8.79 -3.31
C ALA A 64 -5.01 -8.99 -1.94
N ILE A 65 -3.91 -9.75 -1.90
CA ILE A 65 -3.13 -9.99 -0.67
C ILE A 65 -2.47 -8.69 -0.18
N HIS A 66 -1.80 -7.94 -1.07
CA HIS A 66 -1.18 -6.67 -0.68
C HIS A 66 -2.20 -5.66 -0.16
N LYS A 67 -3.37 -5.57 -0.79
CA LYS A 67 -4.49 -4.72 -0.36
C LYS A 67 -5.00 -5.13 1.02
N GLN A 68 -5.23 -6.42 1.23
CA GLN A 68 -5.63 -6.96 2.52
C GLN A 68 -4.61 -6.57 3.60
N LEU A 69 -3.31 -6.80 3.37
CA LEU A 69 -2.26 -6.48 4.32
C LEU A 69 -2.14 -4.98 4.62
N ALA A 70 -2.22 -4.12 3.60
CA ALA A 70 -2.13 -2.67 3.77
C ALA A 70 -3.32 -2.07 4.53
N LEU A 71 -4.50 -2.70 4.47
CA LEU A 71 -5.70 -2.26 5.16
C LEU A 71 -5.82 -2.79 6.60
N LEU A 72 -4.95 -3.71 7.02
CA LEU A 72 -4.92 -4.18 8.40
C LEU A 72 -4.39 -3.07 9.31
N ASN A 73 -5.28 -2.38 10.00
CA ASN A 73 -4.94 -1.69 11.23
C ASN A 73 -4.81 -2.75 12.34
N VAL A 74 -3.66 -3.41 12.41
CA VAL A 74 -3.41 -4.54 13.33
C VAL A 74 -3.80 -4.21 14.78
N ASP A 75 -3.59 -2.95 15.20
CA ASP A 75 -3.91 -2.47 16.55
C ASP A 75 -5.42 -2.33 16.83
N LYS A 76 -6.27 -2.41 15.80
CA LYS A 76 -7.74 -2.31 15.90
C LYS A 76 -8.46 -3.62 15.64
N LEU A 77 -7.73 -4.67 15.25
CA LEU A 77 -8.33 -5.96 14.95
C LEU A 77 -8.64 -6.70 16.25
N THR A 78 -9.81 -7.31 16.28
CA THR A 78 -10.16 -8.27 17.31
C THR A 78 -9.39 -9.58 17.08
N LEU A 79 -9.20 -10.37 18.14
CA LEU A 79 -8.52 -11.66 18.05
C LEU A 79 -9.18 -12.61 17.03
N ALA A 80 -10.50 -12.50 16.86
CA ALA A 80 -11.25 -13.29 15.88
C ALA A 80 -10.92 -12.90 14.43
N GLU A 81 -10.79 -11.60 14.14
CA GLU A 81 -10.41 -11.11 12.82
C GLU A 81 -8.96 -11.48 12.47
N ILE A 82 -8.07 -11.53 13.47
CA ILE A 82 -6.69 -11.98 13.30
C ILE A 82 -6.67 -13.48 12.93
N ASN A 83 -7.43 -14.32 13.63
CA ASN A 83 -7.48 -15.76 13.36
C ASN A 83 -8.11 -16.09 11.99
N ASP A 84 -9.12 -15.32 11.57
CA ASP A 84 -9.69 -15.44 10.21
C ASP A 84 -8.65 -15.10 9.14
N LEU A 85 -7.90 -14.02 9.36
CA LEU A 85 -6.83 -13.62 8.45
C LEU A 85 -5.72 -14.67 8.36
N GLU A 86 -5.28 -15.25 9.48
CA GLU A 86 -4.31 -16.35 9.50
C GLU A 86 -4.81 -17.54 8.68
N THR A 87 -6.08 -17.91 8.84
CA THR A 87 -6.70 -19.02 8.10
C THR A 87 -6.66 -18.76 6.60
N ARG A 88 -6.97 -17.55 6.17
CA ARG A 88 -6.97 -17.15 4.76
C ARG A 88 -5.57 -17.10 4.17
N LEU A 89 -4.59 -16.60 4.92
CA LEU A 89 -3.18 -16.58 4.52
C LEU A 89 -2.61 -18.00 4.39
N MET A 90 -2.96 -18.91 5.29
CA MET A 90 -2.57 -20.32 5.19
C MET A 90 -3.13 -20.98 3.92
N GLY A 91 -4.40 -20.72 3.57
CA GLY A 91 -5.00 -21.25 2.33
C GLY A 91 -4.23 -20.80 1.09
N VAL A 92 -3.89 -19.51 1.00
CA VAL A 92 -3.07 -18.97 -0.10
C VAL A 92 -1.68 -19.62 -0.13
N ALA A 93 -1.03 -19.82 1.02
CA ALA A 93 0.28 -20.46 1.08
C ALA A 93 0.23 -21.91 0.58
N THR A 94 -0.84 -22.64 0.92
CA THR A 94 -1.08 -24.00 0.42
C THR A 94 -1.27 -24.03 -1.10
N ASP A 95 -2.05 -23.10 -1.66
CA ASP A 95 -2.26 -23.00 -3.11
C ASP A 95 -0.96 -22.71 -3.87
N ILE A 96 -0.09 -21.87 -3.31
CA ILE A 96 1.23 -21.58 -3.88
C ILE A 96 2.11 -22.84 -3.84
N GLN A 97 2.16 -23.54 -2.72
CA GLN A 97 2.93 -24.78 -2.59
C GLN A 97 2.47 -25.85 -3.58
N ALA A 98 1.16 -26.00 -3.77
CA ALA A 98 0.58 -26.94 -4.74
C ALA A 98 0.94 -26.62 -6.20
N ARG A 99 1.25 -25.36 -6.53
CA ARG A 99 1.71 -24.95 -7.86
C ARG A 99 3.22 -25.12 -8.08
N LEU A 100 4.00 -25.26 -7.01
CA LEU A 100 5.46 -25.35 -7.03
C LEU A 100 5.99 -26.78 -6.91
N GLY A 101 5.18 -27.73 -6.44
CA GLY A 101 5.46 -29.17 -6.45
C GLY A 101 5.04 -29.83 -7.75
#